data_AF-A0A959WTE0-F1
#
_entry.id   AF-A0A959WTE0-F1
#
_cell.length_a   1.000
_cell.length_b   1.000
_cell.length_c   1.000
_cell.angle_alpha   90.00
_cell.angle_beta   90.00
_cell.angle_gamma   90.00
#
_symmetry.space_group_name_H-M   'P 1'
#
loop_
_entity.id
_entity.type
_entity.pdbx_description
1 polymer ?
#
loop_
_entity_poly.entity_id
_entity_poly.type
_entity_poly.pdbx_seq_one_letter_code
_entity_poly.pdbx_strand_id
1 'polypeptide(L)'
;MAAAPAVAYGLTAHALTTDNLPLEDRRAAGAVFGLLLLAGCALAARAAPAAEERVSRWEPRARGVRGACLAAALVMAVMPLGVLLTGSDVRDCRPTGIGGNVDRVTSLEGNQRGPWWCEAGRGWRLAPVAGNGAGSFPVIELRTRATGNGLVQTRDPHGMWPEAASALGTVGVALLALVWGLAGWALVRRRVPSALAAVPLAAFAQAQADWVMSWPAVAVPVGVAIGLIAGGPRAATRRRVAGEPARAAALAVGVVAVAAAAWLPYLAEHALVDGQDALYVRGDPGGAYRLASRAASLNPLAIEPAQLKGQALAAAGDRRGALNAFREATRVQPDNPASWQSLAQALPGDASASRAAWARVAELDPHSPALAARRGG
;
A
#
# COMPACT_ATOMS: atom_id res chain seq x y z
N MET A 1 -3.60 18.95 19.99
CA MET A 1 -2.62 19.76 20.75
C MET A 1 -1.31 19.00 20.95
N ALA A 2 -1.31 17.82 21.57
CA ALA A 2 -0.05 17.09 21.86
C ALA A 2 0.80 16.71 20.63
N ALA A 3 0.17 16.40 19.49
CA ALA A 3 0.88 16.13 18.24
C ALA A 3 1.24 17.39 17.42
N ALA A 4 0.76 18.58 17.82
CA ALA A 4 0.90 19.80 17.02
C ALA A 4 2.37 20.19 16.75
N PRO A 5 3.32 20.06 17.70
CA PRO A 5 4.72 20.35 17.43
C PRO A 5 5.34 19.41 16.40
N ALA A 6 5.04 18.10 16.49
CA ALA A 6 5.52 17.11 15.53
C ALA A 6 4.94 17.34 14.13
N VAL A 7 3.64 17.63 14.04
CA VAL A 7 2.97 17.95 12.78
C VAL A 7 3.52 19.24 12.18
N ALA A 8 3.64 20.31 12.96
CA ALA A 8 4.20 21.58 12.48
C ALA A 8 5.63 21.38 11.96
N TYR A 9 6.48 20.68 12.71
CA TYR A 9 7.84 20.38 12.27
C TYR A 9 7.86 19.52 11.01
N GLY A 10 7.08 18.44 10.97
CA GLY A 10 7.01 17.55 9.81
C GLY A 10 6.54 18.26 8.53
N LEU A 11 5.67 19.26 8.65
CA LEU A 11 5.13 20.03 7.53
C LEU A 11 5.96 21.27 7.14
N THR A 12 6.95 21.66 7.93
CA THR A 12 7.73 22.89 7.69
C THR A 12 9.25 22.70 7.65
N ALA A 13 9.75 21.58 8.17
CA ALA A 13 11.18 21.28 8.13
C ALA A 13 11.61 21.02 6.67
N HIS A 14 12.48 21.87 6.14
CA HIS A 14 13.00 21.79 4.77
C HIS A 14 13.50 20.39 4.39
N ALA A 15 14.24 19.75 5.29
CA ALA A 15 14.75 18.39 5.11
C ALA A 15 13.66 17.32 4.93
N LEU A 16 12.43 17.57 5.41
CA LEU A 16 11.28 16.66 5.29
C LEU A 16 10.32 17.06 4.17
N THR A 17 10.34 18.32 3.74
CA THR A 17 9.38 18.87 2.77
C THR A 17 9.97 19.11 1.38
N THR A 18 11.28 19.00 1.21
CA THR A 18 11.97 19.29 -0.06
C THR A 18 12.55 18.03 -0.69
N ASP A 19 12.29 17.88 -1.99
CA ASP A 19 12.77 16.77 -2.80
C ASP A 19 14.27 16.88 -3.10
N ASN A 20 14.89 15.75 -3.49
CA ASN A 20 16.30 15.66 -3.92
C ASN A 20 17.35 16.10 -2.88
N LEU A 21 17.07 15.91 -1.60
CA LEU A 21 18.04 16.13 -0.51
C LEU A 21 18.80 14.85 -0.14
N PRO A 22 20.06 14.97 0.36
CA PRO A 22 20.81 13.85 0.91
C PRO A 22 20.04 13.05 1.96
N LEU A 23 20.23 11.73 1.98
CA LEU A 23 19.56 10.83 2.93
C LEU A 23 19.91 11.15 4.39
N GLU A 24 21.12 11.64 4.64
CA GLU A 24 21.59 12.00 5.97
C GLU A 24 20.77 13.15 6.59
N ASP A 25 20.49 14.20 5.81
CA ASP A 25 19.67 15.32 6.24
C ASP A 25 18.24 14.87 6.60
N ARG A 26 17.69 13.94 5.81
CA ARG A 26 16.38 13.33 6.07
C ARG A 26 16.39 12.49 7.35
N ARG A 27 17.47 11.75 7.62
CA ARG A 27 17.60 10.95 8.85
C ARG A 27 17.68 11.84 10.09
N ALA A 28 18.47 12.91 10.04
CA ALA A 28 18.61 13.84 11.14
C ALA A 28 17.27 14.53 11.47
N ALA A 29 16.59 15.06 10.46
CA ALA A 29 15.26 15.65 10.64
C ALA A 29 14.21 14.62 11.07
N GLY A 30 14.28 13.39 10.54
CA GLY A 30 13.44 12.28 10.96
C GLY A 30 13.61 11.93 12.44
N ALA A 31 14.83 12.00 12.98
CA ALA A 31 15.08 11.79 14.41
C ALA A 31 14.42 12.89 15.28
N VAL A 32 14.54 14.15 14.87
CA VAL A 32 13.87 15.29 15.56
C VAL A 32 12.35 15.12 15.52
N PHE A 33 11.79 14.79 14.35
CA PHE A 33 10.37 14.51 14.21
C PHE A 33 9.93 13.35 15.13
N GLY A 34 10.70 12.26 15.17
CA GLY A 34 10.45 11.12 16.04
C GLY A 34 10.43 11.48 17.53
N LEU A 35 11.39 12.30 17.98
CA LEU A 35 11.44 12.79 19.36
C LEU A 35 10.22 13.67 19.70
N LEU A 36 9.84 14.59 18.81
CA LEU A 36 8.65 15.43 18.98
C LEU A 36 7.37 14.59 19.03
N LEU A 37 7.29 13.55 18.20
CA LEU A 37 6.15 12.62 18.19
C LEU A 37 6.07 11.84 19.50
N LEU A 38 7.19 11.28 19.98
CA LEU A 38 7.26 10.56 21.25
C LEU A 38 6.90 11.45 22.45
N ALA A 39 7.40 12.69 22.47
CA ALA A 39 7.02 13.68 23.48
C ALA A 39 5.53 13.98 23.42
N GLY A 40 4.96 14.14 22.22
CA GLY A 40 3.52 14.30 22.01
C GLY A 40 2.72 13.09 22.52
N CYS A 41 3.16 11.87 22.26
CA CYS A 41 2.54 10.65 22.78
C CYS A 41 2.59 10.59 24.31
N ALA A 42 3.73 10.92 24.92
CA ALA A 42 3.88 10.95 26.37
C ALA A 42 2.96 12.01 27.01
N LEU A 43 2.87 13.20 26.42
CA LEU A 43 1.96 14.26 26.86
C LEU A 43 0.50 13.84 26.70
N ALA A 44 0.14 13.22 25.58
CA ALA A 44 -1.20 12.69 25.35
C ALA A 44 -1.55 11.60 26.38
N ALA A 45 -0.65 10.67 26.66
CA ALA A 45 -0.84 9.62 27.65
C ALA A 45 -1.02 10.18 29.07
N ARG A 46 -0.24 11.21 29.45
CA ARG A 46 -0.38 11.89 30.75
C ARG A 46 -1.67 12.71 30.85
N ALA A 47 -2.09 13.34 29.75
CA ALA A 47 -3.30 14.16 29.71
C ALA A 47 -4.59 13.34 29.52
N ALA A 48 -4.48 12.09 29.06
CA ALA A 48 -5.63 11.24 28.73
C ALA A 48 -6.64 11.11 29.89
N PRO A 49 -6.25 10.85 31.15
CA PRO A 49 -7.20 10.72 32.25
C PRO A 49 -7.99 12.01 32.51
N ALA A 50 -7.31 13.16 32.51
CA ALA A 50 -7.94 14.46 32.72
C ALA A 50 -8.82 14.90 31.54
N ALA A 51 -8.44 14.51 30.31
CA ALA A 51 -9.24 14.74 29.12
C ALA A 51 -10.49 13.86 29.12
N GLU A 52 -10.38 12.59 29.51
CA GLU A 52 -11.51 11.66 29.66
C GLU A 52 -12.50 12.16 30.72
N GLU A 53 -11.99 12.65 31.85
CA GLU A 53 -12.83 13.25 32.90
C GLU A 53 -13.54 14.53 32.42
N ARG A 54 -12.87 15.40 31.66
CA ARG A 54 -13.53 16.57 31.07
C ARG A 54 -14.54 16.20 30.00
N VAL A 55 -14.22 15.27 29.10
CA VAL A 55 -15.12 14.83 28.02
C VAL A 55 -16.36 14.13 28.57
N SER A 56 -16.23 13.32 29.61
CA SER A 56 -17.39 12.69 30.30
C SER A 56 -18.29 13.74 30.96
N ARG A 57 -17.73 14.83 31.50
CA ARG A 57 -18.50 15.96 32.05
C ARG A 57 -19.14 16.84 30.96
N TRP A 58 -18.51 16.92 29.80
CA TRP A 58 -18.93 17.74 28.64
C TRP A 58 -19.69 16.93 27.58
N GLU A 59 -20.12 15.70 27.86
CA GLU A 59 -20.86 14.90 26.89
C GLU A 59 -22.05 15.74 26.37
N PRO A 60 -22.04 16.15 25.09
CA PRO A 60 -23.24 16.68 24.46
C PRO A 60 -24.28 15.59 24.60
N ARG A 61 -25.50 15.90 25.06
CA ARG A 61 -26.63 14.94 25.21
C ARG A 61 -26.45 13.79 24.24
N ALA A 62 -26.29 12.55 24.71
CA ALA A 62 -25.89 11.36 23.95
C ALA A 62 -26.53 11.18 22.54
N ARG A 63 -27.64 11.87 22.28
CA ARG A 63 -28.27 12.06 20.96
C ARG A 63 -27.35 12.70 19.90
N GLY A 64 -26.53 13.71 20.24
CA GLY A 64 -25.66 14.41 19.28
C GLY A 64 -24.54 13.52 18.74
N VAL A 65 -23.83 12.83 19.65
CA VAL A 65 -22.77 11.87 19.30
C VAL A 65 -23.35 10.67 18.54
N ARG A 66 -24.50 10.16 18.96
CA ARG A 66 -25.20 9.10 18.21
C ARG A 66 -25.64 9.54 16.82
N GLY A 67 -26.12 10.76 16.67
CA GLY A 67 -26.46 11.34 15.37
C GLY A 67 -25.24 11.41 14.44
N ALA A 68 -24.10 11.88 14.95
CA ALA A 68 -22.84 11.89 14.19
C ALA A 68 -22.35 10.47 13.84
N CYS A 69 -22.43 9.52 14.77
CA CYS A 69 -22.08 8.12 14.51
C CYS A 69 -23.02 7.47 13.49
N LEU A 70 -24.32 7.77 13.53
CA LEU A 70 -25.31 7.30 12.56
C LEU A 70 -25.04 7.88 11.17
N ALA A 71 -24.79 9.18 11.08
CA ALA A 71 -24.44 9.83 9.81
C ALA A 71 -23.16 9.23 9.24
N ALA A 72 -22.13 9.04 10.06
CA ALA A 72 -20.88 8.44 9.62
C ALA A 72 -21.03 6.95 9.24
N ALA A 73 -21.82 6.17 9.99
CA ALA A 73 -22.12 4.79 9.64
C ALA A 73 -22.90 4.69 8.33
N LEU A 74 -23.82 5.62 8.07
CA LEU A 74 -24.52 5.71 6.81
C LEU A 74 -23.55 6.03 5.66
N VAL A 75 -22.64 6.99 5.84
CA VAL A 75 -21.61 7.32 4.84
C VAL A 75 -20.71 6.10 4.56
N MET A 76 -20.25 5.40 5.61
CA MET A 76 -19.42 4.19 5.47
C MET A 76 -20.16 3.05 4.77
N ALA A 77 -21.48 2.96 4.87
CA ALA A 77 -22.30 1.95 4.20
C ALA A 77 -22.68 2.32 2.76
N VAL A 78 -22.94 3.62 2.49
CA VAL A 78 -23.47 4.10 1.20
C VAL A 78 -22.36 4.46 0.22
N MET A 79 -21.24 5.02 0.69
CA MET A 79 -20.13 5.41 -0.18
C MET A 79 -19.56 4.23 -1.01
N PRO A 80 -19.33 3.02 -0.43
CA PRO A 80 -18.89 1.86 -1.20
C PRO A 80 -19.92 1.40 -2.22
N LEU A 81 -21.21 1.47 -1.86
CA LEU A 81 -22.31 1.14 -2.77
C LEU A 81 -22.34 2.10 -3.97
N GLY A 82 -22.06 3.39 -3.74
CA GLY A 82 -21.88 4.39 -4.80
C GLY A 82 -20.75 4.03 -5.76
N VAL A 83 -19.61 3.55 -5.26
CA VAL A 83 -18.49 3.08 -6.09
C VAL A 83 -18.87 1.82 -6.88
N LEU A 84 -19.51 0.85 -6.22
CA LEU A 84 -19.96 -0.41 -6.84
C LEU A 84 -20.99 -0.19 -7.95
N LEU A 85 -21.92 0.75 -7.76
CA LEU A 85 -23.00 1.03 -8.71
C LEU A 85 -22.59 1.93 -9.86
N THR A 86 -21.65 2.86 -9.63
CA THR A 86 -21.21 3.82 -10.66
C THR A 86 -19.91 3.42 -11.35
N GLY A 87 -19.28 2.31 -10.97
CA GLY A 87 -18.10 1.81 -11.69
C GLY A 87 -16.85 2.67 -11.52
N SER A 88 -16.75 3.47 -10.45
CA SER A 88 -15.73 4.53 -10.31
C SER A 88 -15.64 5.39 -11.58
N ASP A 89 -16.77 5.82 -12.15
CA ASP A 89 -16.81 6.70 -13.32
C ASP A 89 -16.26 8.09 -12.97
N VAL A 90 -14.94 8.18 -12.87
CA VAL A 90 -14.19 9.42 -12.77
C VAL A 90 -14.19 10.02 -14.16
N ARG A 91 -15.03 11.05 -14.36
CA ARG A 91 -15.21 11.69 -15.68
C ARG A 91 -14.02 12.54 -16.10
N ASP A 92 -13.16 12.93 -15.16
CA ASP A 92 -11.98 13.75 -15.44
C ASP A 92 -10.69 12.93 -15.34
N CYS A 93 -10.26 12.39 -16.48
CA CYS A 93 -9.01 11.63 -16.62
C CYS A 93 -7.85 12.51 -17.10
N ARG A 94 -7.98 13.84 -17.07
CA ARG A 94 -6.97 14.74 -17.61
C ARG A 94 -5.73 14.77 -16.70
N PRO A 95 -4.51 14.65 -17.26
CA PRO A 95 -3.29 14.82 -16.50
C PRO A 95 -3.26 16.19 -15.82
N THR A 96 -2.88 16.23 -14.55
CA THR A 96 -2.62 17.48 -13.83
C THR A 96 -1.14 17.58 -13.48
N GLY A 97 -0.62 18.77 -13.19
CA GLY A 97 0.74 18.92 -12.71
C GLY A 97 1.01 18.12 -11.42
N ILE A 98 2.28 17.75 -11.22
CA ILE A 98 2.78 17.23 -9.93
C ILE A 98 3.51 18.40 -9.26
N GLY A 99 2.81 19.15 -8.42
CA GLY A 99 3.41 20.24 -7.64
C GLY A 99 4.16 19.68 -6.43
N GLY A 100 5.46 19.99 -6.28
CA GLY A 100 6.33 19.52 -5.18
C GLY A 100 6.65 20.56 -4.10
N ASN A 101 6.05 21.76 -4.13
CA ASN A 101 6.41 22.87 -3.24
C ASN A 101 5.44 23.09 -2.07
N VAL A 102 5.91 23.85 -1.06
CA VAL A 102 5.22 24.27 0.17
C VAL A 102 3.88 25.00 -0.10
N ASP A 103 3.68 25.51 -1.31
CA ASP A 103 2.40 26.08 -1.81
C ASP A 103 1.26 25.05 -1.88
N ARG A 104 1.52 23.77 -1.60
CA ARG A 104 0.49 22.71 -1.52
C ARG A 104 -0.56 22.89 -0.44
N VAL A 105 -0.29 23.65 0.63
CA VAL A 105 -1.28 23.87 1.69
C VAL A 105 -2.43 24.77 1.20
N THR A 106 -2.21 25.52 0.12
CA THR A 106 -3.21 26.41 -0.51
C THR A 106 -3.62 25.97 -1.93
N SER A 107 -3.01 24.91 -2.48
CA SER A 107 -3.33 24.39 -3.81
C SER A 107 -4.55 23.46 -3.80
N LEU A 108 -5.45 23.67 -4.75
CA LEU A 108 -6.60 22.79 -5.05
C LEU A 108 -6.29 21.77 -6.15
N GLU A 109 -5.03 21.65 -6.59
CA GLU A 109 -4.66 20.72 -7.66
C GLU A 109 -4.79 19.25 -7.22
N GLY A 110 -5.40 18.45 -8.09
CA GLY A 110 -5.69 17.03 -7.83
C GLY A 110 -4.47 16.10 -7.84
N ASN A 111 -3.25 16.60 -8.10
CA ASN A 111 -1.98 15.86 -8.06
C ASN A 111 -2.03 14.47 -8.75
N GLN A 112 -2.48 14.42 -10.00
CA GLN A 112 -2.59 13.21 -10.85
C GLN A 112 -3.61 12.15 -10.39
N ARG A 113 -4.40 12.40 -9.34
CA ARG A 113 -5.41 11.44 -8.85
C ARG A 113 -6.48 11.08 -9.90
N GLY A 114 -6.93 12.06 -10.69
CA GLY A 114 -7.94 11.84 -11.74
C GLY A 114 -7.53 10.76 -12.77
N PRO A 115 -6.39 10.93 -13.46
CA PRO A 115 -5.83 9.90 -14.35
C PRO A 115 -5.67 8.52 -13.68
N TRP A 116 -5.09 8.47 -12.47
CA TRP A 116 -4.85 7.21 -11.78
C TRP A 116 -6.14 6.50 -11.38
N TRP A 117 -7.18 7.23 -10.98
CA TRP A 117 -8.49 6.63 -10.71
C TRP A 117 -9.13 6.09 -12.00
N CYS A 118 -8.95 6.77 -13.13
CA CYS A 118 -9.41 6.26 -14.42
C CYS A 118 -8.65 5.01 -14.86
N GLU A 119 -7.34 4.94 -14.59
CA GLU A 119 -6.49 3.76 -14.82
C GLU A 119 -6.90 2.60 -13.92
N ALA A 120 -7.15 2.86 -12.64
CA ALA A 120 -7.68 1.88 -11.71
C ALA A 120 -9.06 1.35 -12.16
N GLY A 121 -9.94 2.22 -12.64
CA GLY A 121 -11.22 1.83 -13.22
C GLY A 121 -11.08 0.99 -14.50
N ARG A 122 -10.09 1.29 -15.36
CA ARG A 122 -9.74 0.43 -16.51
C ARG A 122 -9.20 -0.93 -16.03
N GLY A 123 -8.38 -0.94 -14.99
CA GLY A 123 -7.90 -2.14 -14.30
C GLY A 123 -9.04 -3.02 -13.81
N TRP A 124 -10.01 -2.44 -13.10
CA TRP A 124 -11.19 -3.17 -12.64
C TRP A 124 -11.96 -3.81 -13.80
N ARG A 125 -12.11 -3.11 -14.93
CA ARG A 125 -12.76 -3.66 -16.13
C ARG A 125 -12.01 -4.85 -16.75
N LEU A 126 -10.70 -4.97 -16.55
CA LEU A 126 -9.93 -6.14 -17.00
C LEU A 126 -10.21 -7.39 -16.16
N ALA A 127 -10.50 -7.22 -14.86
CA ALA A 127 -10.74 -8.32 -13.93
C ALA A 127 -11.85 -7.97 -12.92
N PRO A 128 -13.13 -7.88 -13.35
CA PRO A 128 -14.19 -7.24 -12.58
C PRO A 128 -14.51 -7.95 -11.26
N VAL A 129 -14.42 -9.28 -11.23
CA VAL A 129 -14.83 -10.07 -10.06
C VAL A 129 -13.69 -10.25 -9.07
N ALA A 130 -12.58 -10.85 -9.51
CA ALA A 130 -11.46 -11.24 -8.65
C ALA A 130 -10.36 -10.17 -8.53
N GLY A 131 -10.37 -9.15 -9.40
CA GLY A 131 -9.30 -8.17 -9.48
C GLY A 131 -8.02 -8.68 -10.14
N ASN A 132 -7.03 -7.80 -10.27
CA ASN A 132 -5.76 -8.08 -10.92
C ASN A 132 -4.66 -8.57 -9.95
N GLY A 133 -4.99 -8.76 -8.68
CA GLY A 133 -4.06 -9.14 -7.60
C GLY A 133 -3.70 -7.96 -6.68
N ALA A 134 -3.40 -8.27 -5.41
CA ALA A 134 -2.98 -7.25 -4.45
C ALA A 134 -1.66 -6.59 -4.89
N GLY A 135 -1.61 -5.25 -4.84
CA GLY A 135 -0.42 -4.49 -5.26
C GLY A 135 -0.15 -4.51 -6.77
N SER A 136 -1.13 -4.89 -7.60
CA SER A 136 -0.97 -4.96 -9.06
C SER A 136 -1.04 -3.61 -9.77
N PHE A 137 -1.48 -2.56 -9.08
CA PHE A 137 -1.70 -1.25 -9.69
C PHE A 137 -0.50 -0.71 -10.49
N PRO A 138 0.77 -0.82 -10.03
CA PRO A 138 1.91 -0.36 -10.80
C PRO A 138 2.01 -1.02 -12.17
N VAL A 139 1.65 -2.30 -12.28
CA VAL A 139 1.69 -3.06 -13.54
C VAL A 139 0.47 -2.75 -14.41
N ILE A 140 -0.70 -2.61 -13.79
CA ILE A 140 -1.94 -2.25 -14.49
C ILE A 140 -1.90 -0.82 -15.05
N GLU A 141 -1.24 0.10 -14.35
CA GLU A 141 -0.99 1.46 -14.84
C GLU A 141 -0.20 1.42 -16.15
N LEU A 142 0.89 0.65 -16.23
CA LEU A 142 1.69 0.54 -17.47
C LEU A 142 0.84 0.13 -18.68
N ARG A 143 -0.11 -0.79 -18.47
CA ARG A 143 -0.99 -1.31 -19.51
C ARG A 143 -2.11 -0.36 -19.90
N THR A 144 -2.60 0.42 -18.94
CA THR A 144 -3.84 1.19 -19.09
C THR A 144 -3.63 2.70 -19.17
N ARG A 145 -2.42 3.20 -18.92
CA ARG A 145 -2.10 4.64 -18.97
C ARG A 145 -2.27 5.20 -20.37
N ALA A 146 -2.77 6.43 -20.41
CA ALA A 146 -3.02 7.14 -21.67
C ALA A 146 -1.78 7.87 -22.22
N THR A 147 -0.78 8.12 -21.37
CA THR A 147 0.44 8.86 -21.73
C THR A 147 1.68 8.13 -21.26
N GLY A 148 2.78 8.27 -21.99
CA GLY A 148 4.09 7.71 -21.66
C GLY A 148 4.93 8.57 -20.72
N ASN A 149 4.33 9.50 -19.98
CA ASN A 149 5.03 10.35 -19.01
C ASN A 149 5.38 9.56 -17.75
N GLY A 150 6.10 8.44 -17.91
CA GLY A 150 6.58 7.53 -16.86
C GLY A 150 7.67 8.14 -15.97
N LEU A 151 7.61 9.45 -15.73
CA LEU A 151 8.50 10.14 -14.79
C LEU A 151 8.15 9.83 -13.33
N VAL A 152 6.99 9.23 -13.07
CA VAL A 152 6.62 8.74 -11.74
C VAL A 152 6.25 7.27 -11.85
N GLN A 153 7.04 6.41 -11.19
CA GLN A 153 6.58 5.06 -10.92
C GLN A 153 5.41 5.14 -9.93
N THR A 154 4.19 5.13 -10.45
CA THR A 154 2.99 5.21 -9.64
C THR A 154 2.80 3.90 -8.89
N ARG A 155 2.83 3.95 -7.56
CA ARG A 155 2.64 2.77 -6.72
C ARG A 155 1.19 2.49 -6.37
N ASP A 156 0.38 3.54 -6.31
CA ASP A 156 -0.99 3.51 -5.82
C ASP A 156 -1.85 4.56 -6.53
N PRO A 157 -3.16 4.30 -6.78
CA PRO A 157 -4.04 5.29 -7.38
C PRO A 157 -4.47 6.43 -6.45
N HIS A 158 -3.97 6.49 -5.22
CA HIS A 158 -4.33 7.45 -4.17
C HIS A 158 -5.83 7.41 -3.82
N GLY A 159 -6.29 6.25 -3.37
CA GLY A 159 -7.63 6.08 -2.81
C GLY A 159 -8.01 4.61 -2.65
N MET A 160 -8.55 4.26 -1.47
CA MET A 160 -8.76 2.84 -1.15
C MET A 160 -9.77 2.13 -2.04
N TRP A 161 -10.75 2.85 -2.60
CA TRP A 161 -11.80 2.23 -3.42
C TRP A 161 -11.35 1.94 -4.85
N PRO A 162 -10.75 2.91 -5.59
CA PRO A 162 -10.12 2.60 -6.87
C PRO A 162 -9.04 1.52 -6.75
N GLU A 163 -8.22 1.58 -5.70
CA GLU A 163 -7.20 0.56 -5.43
C GLU A 163 -7.84 -0.82 -5.23
N ALA A 164 -8.80 -0.96 -4.31
CA ALA A 164 -9.49 -2.22 -4.06
C ALA A 164 -10.23 -2.75 -5.30
N ALA A 165 -10.85 -1.87 -6.08
CA ALA A 165 -11.55 -2.26 -7.31
C ALA A 165 -10.59 -2.81 -8.37
N SER A 166 -9.45 -2.15 -8.59
CA SER A 166 -8.46 -2.59 -9.56
C SER A 166 -7.73 -3.86 -9.10
N ALA A 167 -7.32 -3.90 -7.83
CA ALA A 167 -6.49 -4.99 -7.29
C ALA A 167 -7.32 -6.23 -6.94
N LEU A 168 -8.50 -6.07 -6.35
CA LEU A 168 -9.27 -7.17 -5.73
C LEU A 168 -10.69 -7.32 -6.32
N GLY A 169 -11.05 -6.49 -7.29
CA GLY A 169 -12.34 -6.55 -7.97
C GLY A 169 -13.52 -6.29 -7.04
N THR A 170 -14.71 -6.67 -7.51
CA THR A 170 -15.96 -6.53 -6.75
C THR A 170 -15.92 -7.29 -5.43
N VAL A 171 -15.25 -8.45 -5.37
CA VAL A 171 -15.13 -9.24 -4.14
C VAL A 171 -14.35 -8.45 -3.08
N GLY A 172 -13.20 -7.88 -3.43
CA GLY A 172 -12.43 -7.07 -2.50
C GLY A 172 -13.13 -5.80 -2.05
N VAL A 173 -13.80 -5.11 -2.98
CA VAL A 173 -14.62 -3.93 -2.64
C VAL A 173 -15.73 -4.30 -1.66
N ALA A 174 -16.41 -5.43 -1.88
CA ALA A 174 -17.46 -5.90 -0.97
C ALA A 174 -16.92 -6.26 0.43
N LEU A 175 -15.75 -6.90 0.50
CA LEU A 175 -15.09 -7.21 1.78
C LEU A 175 -14.64 -5.93 2.51
N LEU A 176 -14.06 -4.97 1.79
CA LEU A 176 -13.67 -3.67 2.34
C LEU A 176 -14.90 -2.89 2.85
N ALA A 177 -15.98 -2.88 2.07
CA ALA A 177 -17.26 -2.30 2.47
C ALA A 177 -17.84 -2.99 3.71
N LEU A 178 -17.73 -4.31 3.81
CA LEU A 178 -18.17 -5.06 4.99
C LEU A 178 -17.37 -4.66 6.24
N VAL A 179 -16.05 -4.55 6.16
CA VAL A 179 -15.20 -4.14 7.30
C VAL A 179 -15.62 -2.76 7.82
N TRP A 180 -15.76 -1.78 6.92
CA TRP A 180 -16.15 -0.42 7.30
C TRP A 180 -17.62 -0.32 7.72
N GLY A 181 -18.51 -1.09 7.10
CA GLY A 181 -19.91 -1.19 7.50
C GLY A 181 -20.08 -1.80 8.89
N LEU A 182 -19.31 -2.84 9.23
CA LEU A 182 -19.28 -3.42 10.57
C LEU A 182 -18.68 -2.47 11.60
N ALA A 183 -17.64 -1.70 11.24
CA ALA A 183 -17.09 -0.65 12.08
C ALA A 183 -18.15 0.43 12.38
N GLY A 184 -18.83 0.94 11.35
CA GLY A 184 -19.94 1.88 11.49
C GLY A 184 -21.10 1.35 12.34
N TRP A 185 -21.51 0.10 12.10
CA TRP A 185 -22.54 -0.56 12.90
C TRP A 185 -22.13 -0.69 14.37
N ALA A 186 -20.86 -1.02 14.64
CA ALA A 186 -20.34 -1.11 15.99
C ALA A 186 -20.33 0.26 16.68
N LEU A 187 -19.96 1.35 15.98
CA LEU A 187 -20.05 2.72 16.51
C LEU A 187 -21.47 3.10 16.93
N VAL A 188 -22.48 2.69 16.17
CA VAL A 188 -23.90 2.99 16.47
C VAL A 188 -24.42 2.14 17.62
N ARG A 189 -24.08 0.84 17.65
CA ARG A 189 -24.61 -0.11 18.66
C ARG A 189 -23.93 0.02 20.02
N ARG A 190 -22.70 0.52 20.07
CA ARG A 190 -21.88 0.58 21.27
C ARG A 190 -21.91 2.00 21.84
N ARG A 191 -21.92 2.14 23.17
CA ARG A 191 -21.62 3.44 23.80
C ARG A 191 -20.10 3.63 23.81
N VAL A 192 -19.57 4.00 22.65
CA VAL A 192 -18.14 4.27 22.48
C VAL A 192 -17.80 5.70 22.93
N PRO A 193 -16.70 5.89 23.67
CA PRO A 193 -16.13 7.22 23.88
C PRO A 193 -15.85 7.90 22.53
N SER A 194 -16.14 9.20 22.44
CA SER A 194 -15.92 10.00 21.23
C SER A 194 -14.47 9.94 20.73
N ALA A 195 -13.50 9.84 21.63
CA ALA A 195 -12.08 9.69 21.31
C ALA A 195 -11.77 8.37 20.56
N LEU A 196 -12.38 7.25 20.97
CA LEU A 196 -12.21 5.96 20.28
C LEU A 196 -12.95 5.93 18.95
N ALA A 197 -14.12 6.58 18.87
CA ALA A 197 -14.86 6.71 17.62
C ALA A 197 -14.15 7.59 16.58
N ALA A 198 -13.40 8.61 17.02
CA ALA A 198 -12.72 9.54 16.12
C ALA A 198 -11.64 8.87 15.25
N VAL A 199 -10.96 7.84 15.75
CA VAL A 199 -9.86 7.16 15.04
C VAL A 199 -10.33 6.48 13.74
N PRO A 200 -11.27 5.52 13.76
CA PRO A 200 -11.74 4.89 12.53
C PRO A 200 -12.48 5.87 11.63
N LEU A 201 -13.16 6.88 12.17
CA LEU A 201 -13.84 7.90 11.37
C LEU A 201 -12.87 8.79 10.59
N ALA A 202 -11.82 9.26 11.25
CA ALA A 202 -10.77 10.04 10.60
C ALA A 202 -10.00 9.19 9.58
N ALA A 203 -9.70 7.94 9.93
CA ALA A 203 -9.04 7.00 9.01
C ALA A 203 -9.91 6.71 7.78
N PHE A 204 -11.20 6.46 7.95
CA PHE A 204 -12.14 6.28 6.84
C PHE A 204 -12.13 7.50 5.93
N ALA A 205 -12.33 8.69 6.49
CA ALA A 205 -12.37 9.93 5.73
C ALA A 205 -11.07 10.18 4.96
N GLN A 206 -9.92 9.92 5.58
CA GLN A 206 -8.61 10.09 4.94
C GLN A 206 -8.36 9.06 3.83
N ALA A 207 -8.75 7.80 4.06
CA ALA A 207 -8.58 6.70 3.10
C ALA A 207 -9.39 6.89 1.80
N GLN A 208 -10.39 7.78 1.82
CA GLN A 208 -11.10 8.21 0.62
C GLN A 208 -10.21 9.01 -0.33
N ALA A 209 -9.31 9.81 0.23
CA ALA A 209 -8.49 10.73 -0.52
C ALA A 209 -7.10 10.17 -0.79
N ASP A 210 -6.59 9.29 0.08
CA ASP A 210 -5.17 8.93 0.07
C ASP A 210 -4.91 7.44 0.41
N TRP A 211 -3.73 6.98 0.02
CA TRP A 211 -3.25 5.60 0.14
C TRP A 211 -2.71 5.24 1.53
N VAL A 212 -2.90 6.10 2.53
CA VAL A 212 -2.30 5.95 3.87
C VAL A 212 -2.70 4.65 4.57
N MET A 213 -3.82 4.03 4.18
CA MET A 213 -4.25 2.73 4.70
C MET A 213 -3.42 1.54 4.19
N SER A 214 -2.59 1.73 3.16
CA SER A 214 -1.58 0.75 2.75
C SER A 214 -0.39 0.72 3.72
N TRP A 215 -0.22 1.75 4.57
CA TRP A 215 0.89 1.82 5.51
C TRP A 215 0.55 1.00 6.76
N PRO A 216 1.34 -0.03 7.10
CA PRO A 216 1.07 -0.84 8.29
C PRO A 216 1.00 -0.01 9.57
N ALA A 217 1.82 1.06 9.66
CA ALA A 217 1.85 1.99 10.78
C ALA A 217 0.52 2.75 11.00
N VAL A 218 -0.33 2.86 9.97
CA VAL A 218 -1.66 3.49 10.04
C VAL A 218 -2.75 2.43 10.11
N ALA A 219 -2.70 1.43 9.24
CA ALA A 219 -3.72 0.39 9.14
C ALA A 219 -3.87 -0.43 10.43
N VAL A 220 -2.74 -0.78 11.08
CA VAL A 220 -2.75 -1.63 12.29
C VAL A 220 -3.42 -0.91 13.47
N PRO A 221 -3.05 0.33 13.85
CA PRO A 221 -3.76 1.07 14.90
C PRO A 221 -5.26 1.25 14.63
N VAL A 222 -5.64 1.53 13.38
CA VAL A 222 -7.05 1.67 12.97
C VAL A 222 -7.79 0.34 13.15
N GLY A 223 -7.20 -0.77 12.71
CA GLY A 223 -7.76 -2.11 12.89
C GLY A 223 -7.92 -2.48 14.37
N VAL A 224 -6.94 -2.14 15.22
CA VAL A 224 -7.03 -2.32 16.68
C VAL A 224 -8.17 -1.49 17.26
N ALA A 225 -8.32 -0.23 16.87
CA ALA A 225 -9.42 0.62 17.33
C ALA A 225 -10.79 0.05 16.94
N ILE A 226 -10.95 -0.38 15.68
CA ILE A 226 -12.17 -1.06 15.21
C ILE A 226 -12.44 -2.33 16.03
N GLY A 227 -11.41 -3.15 16.29
CA GLY A 227 -11.49 -4.36 17.08
C GLY A 227 -11.91 -4.10 18.54
N LEU A 228 -11.36 -3.06 19.18
CA LEU A 228 -11.73 -2.66 20.55
C LEU A 228 -13.18 -2.17 20.62
N ILE A 229 -13.63 -1.41 19.62
CA ILE A 229 -15.01 -0.93 19.52
C ILE A 229 -15.98 -2.12 19.33
N ALA A 230 -15.67 -3.02 18.40
CA ALA A 230 -16.48 -4.19 18.07
C ALA A 230 -16.44 -5.28 19.17
N GLY A 231 -15.34 -5.39 19.91
CA GLY A 231 -15.06 -6.44 20.88
C GLY A 231 -15.22 -6.05 22.35
N GLY A 232 -15.28 -4.75 22.67
CA GLY A 232 -15.35 -4.24 24.05
C GLY A 232 -16.46 -4.89 24.90
N PRO A 233 -16.27 -5.05 26.21
CA PRO A 233 -17.24 -5.71 27.07
C PRO A 233 -18.59 -4.99 27.02
N ARG A 234 -19.67 -5.70 26.68
CA ARG A 234 -21.02 -5.22 26.98
C ARG A 234 -21.14 -5.16 28.50
N ALA A 235 -21.56 -4.02 29.04
CA ALA A 235 -21.87 -3.92 30.46
C ALA A 235 -22.76 -5.10 30.87
N ALA A 236 -22.34 -5.83 31.90
CA ALA A 236 -22.92 -7.06 32.45
C ALA A 236 -22.79 -8.35 31.62
N THR A 237 -21.71 -9.10 31.85
CA THR A 237 -21.72 -10.36 32.62
C THR A 237 -20.31 -10.96 32.60
N ARG A 238 -19.65 -11.02 33.77
CA ARG A 238 -18.45 -11.86 33.97
C ARG A 238 -18.90 -13.33 33.95
N ARG A 239 -19.28 -13.86 32.78
CA ARG A 239 -19.20 -15.32 32.58
C ARG A 239 -17.74 -15.60 32.22
N ARG A 240 -17.03 -16.32 33.10
CA ARG A 240 -15.77 -16.98 32.72
C ARG A 240 -16.12 -17.87 31.53
N VAL A 241 -15.75 -17.46 30.33
CA VAL A 241 -15.98 -18.24 29.13
C VAL A 241 -14.92 -19.35 29.14
N ALA A 242 -15.34 -20.59 29.39
CA ALA A 242 -14.52 -21.75 29.06
C ALA A 242 -14.08 -21.62 27.59
N GLY A 243 -12.78 -21.40 27.35
CA GLY A 243 -12.25 -21.03 26.04
C GLY A 243 -11.10 -20.01 26.05
N GLU A 244 -10.65 -19.52 27.21
CA GLU A 244 -9.44 -18.67 27.31
C GLU A 244 -8.20 -19.20 26.58
N PRO A 245 -7.82 -20.49 26.68
CA PRO A 245 -6.65 -20.99 25.94
C PRO A 245 -6.86 -20.96 24.42
N ALA A 246 -8.09 -21.23 23.94
CA ALA A 246 -8.40 -21.17 22.51
C ALA A 246 -8.39 -19.73 21.97
N ARG A 247 -8.86 -18.76 22.75
CA ARG A 247 -8.79 -17.33 22.41
C ARG A 247 -7.36 -16.81 22.43
N ALA A 248 -6.58 -17.18 23.44
CA ALA A 248 -5.17 -16.82 23.52
C ALA A 248 -4.37 -17.44 22.36
N ALA A 249 -4.65 -18.69 22.00
CA ALA A 249 -4.06 -19.35 20.83
C ALA A 249 -4.45 -18.64 19.53
N ALA A 250 -5.72 -18.30 19.33
CA ALA A 250 -6.17 -17.59 18.13
C ALA A 250 -5.52 -16.19 18.00
N LEU A 251 -5.40 -15.46 19.13
CA LEU A 251 -4.68 -14.18 19.19
C LEU A 251 -3.19 -14.36 18.87
N ALA A 252 -2.54 -15.36 19.45
CA ALA A 252 -1.13 -15.64 19.18
C ALA A 252 -0.89 -15.98 17.71
N VAL A 253 -1.74 -16.83 17.11
CA VAL A 253 -1.69 -17.14 15.68
C VAL A 253 -1.90 -15.88 14.83
N GLY A 254 -2.87 -15.02 15.17
CA GLY A 254 -3.10 -13.77 14.48
C GLY A 254 -1.89 -12.83 14.54
N VAL A 255 -1.27 -12.68 15.71
CA VAL A 255 -0.06 -11.86 15.89
C VAL A 255 1.11 -12.41 15.08
N VAL A 256 1.33 -13.73 15.14
CA VAL A 256 2.40 -14.38 14.36
C VAL A 256 2.16 -14.23 12.86
N ALA A 257 0.92 -14.39 12.39
CA ALA A 257 0.58 -14.21 10.98
C ALA A 257 0.82 -12.78 10.51
N VAL A 258 0.41 -11.77 11.29
CA VAL A 258 0.67 -10.35 10.98
C VAL A 258 2.17 -10.04 10.99
N ALA A 259 2.90 -10.54 11.99
CA ALA A 259 4.35 -10.36 12.07
C ALA A 259 5.07 -11.01 10.88
N ALA A 260 4.68 -12.24 10.51
CA ALA A 260 5.24 -12.93 9.36
C ALA A 260 4.94 -12.20 8.04
N ALA A 261 3.70 -11.73 7.85
CA ALA A 261 3.29 -10.98 6.67
C ALA A 261 4.08 -9.65 6.51
N ALA A 262 4.45 -9.00 7.61
CA ALA A 262 5.29 -7.80 7.59
C ALA A 262 6.78 -8.12 7.38
N TRP A 263 7.29 -9.18 8.01
CA TRP A 263 8.73 -9.43 8.09
C TRP A 263 9.29 -10.22 6.91
N LEU A 264 8.52 -11.11 6.30
CA LEU A 264 8.99 -11.92 5.17
C LEU A 264 9.35 -11.07 3.94
N PRO A 265 8.52 -10.10 3.48
CA PRO A 265 8.89 -9.22 2.38
C PRO A 265 10.11 -8.35 2.71
N TYR A 266 10.18 -7.83 3.94
CA TYR A 266 11.32 -7.04 4.42
C TYR A 266 12.64 -7.82 4.35
N LEU A 267 12.63 -9.08 4.82
CA LEU A 267 13.81 -9.95 4.75
C LEU A 267 14.15 -10.34 3.30
N ALA A 268 13.15 -10.53 2.44
CA ALA A 268 13.36 -10.81 1.03
C ALA A 268 14.05 -9.64 0.32
N GLU A 269 13.59 -8.41 0.59
CA GLU A 269 14.18 -7.19 0.04
C GLU A 269 15.62 -6.98 0.53
N HIS A 270 15.90 -7.22 1.82
CA HIS A 270 17.28 -7.17 2.34
C HIS A 270 18.19 -8.19 1.64
N ALA A 271 17.71 -9.43 1.46
CA ALA A 271 18.47 -10.44 0.74
C ALA A 271 18.68 -10.07 -0.74
N LEU A 272 17.75 -9.36 -1.39
CA LEU A 272 17.92 -8.86 -2.75
C LEU A 272 19.00 -7.78 -2.82
N VAL A 273 18.97 -6.81 -1.90
CA VAL A 273 19.98 -5.73 -1.85
C VAL A 273 21.38 -6.31 -1.60
N ASP A 274 21.52 -7.23 -0.63
CA ASP A 274 22.79 -7.91 -0.37
C ASP A 274 23.27 -8.72 -1.58
N GLY A 275 22.33 -9.30 -2.33
CA GLY A 275 22.60 -10.06 -3.55
C GLY A 275 23.03 -9.17 -4.72
N GLN A 276 22.45 -7.98 -4.84
CA GLN A 276 22.89 -6.97 -5.81
C GLN A 276 24.30 -6.48 -5.48
N ASP A 277 24.61 -6.20 -4.21
CA ASP A 277 25.97 -5.85 -3.78
C ASP A 277 26.95 -6.99 -4.08
N ALA A 278 26.57 -8.24 -3.81
CA ALA A 278 27.36 -9.41 -4.17
C ALA A 278 27.71 -9.42 -5.66
N LEU A 279 26.74 -9.17 -6.53
CA LEU A 279 26.92 -9.24 -7.97
C LEU A 279 27.73 -8.06 -8.52
N TYR A 280 27.34 -6.83 -8.16
CA TYR A 280 27.81 -5.62 -8.83
C TYR A 280 29.01 -4.96 -8.15
N VAL A 281 29.15 -5.11 -6.83
CA VAL A 281 30.25 -4.50 -6.08
C VAL A 281 31.36 -5.51 -5.83
N ARG A 282 31.00 -6.71 -5.36
CA ARG A 282 31.98 -7.74 -4.99
C ARG A 282 32.36 -8.67 -6.14
N GLY A 283 31.61 -8.68 -7.24
CA GLY A 283 31.84 -9.58 -8.36
C GLY A 283 31.67 -11.07 -7.99
N ASP A 284 30.82 -11.38 -7.02
CA ASP A 284 30.50 -12.73 -6.53
C ASP A 284 29.12 -13.19 -7.06
N PRO A 285 29.04 -13.73 -8.29
CA PRO A 285 27.79 -14.23 -8.84
C PRO A 285 27.25 -15.44 -8.05
N GLY A 286 28.12 -16.22 -7.40
CA GLY A 286 27.69 -17.35 -6.57
C GLY A 286 26.95 -16.89 -5.30
N GLY A 287 27.47 -15.87 -4.62
CA GLY A 287 26.82 -15.20 -3.50
C GLY A 287 25.51 -14.55 -3.90
N ALA A 288 25.49 -13.84 -5.04
CA ALA A 288 24.28 -13.23 -5.58
C ALA A 288 23.17 -14.27 -5.83
N TYR A 289 23.51 -15.41 -6.45
CA TYR A 289 22.56 -16.49 -6.69
C TYR A 289 21.97 -17.09 -5.40
N ARG A 290 22.81 -17.30 -4.36
CA ARG A 290 22.34 -17.81 -3.06
C ARG A 290 21.40 -16.83 -2.38
N LEU A 291 21.74 -15.55 -2.37
CA LEU A 291 20.94 -14.49 -1.77
C LEU A 291 19.62 -14.28 -2.54
N ALA A 292 19.65 -14.30 -3.87
CA ALA A 292 18.45 -14.28 -4.70
C ALA A 292 17.56 -15.52 -4.47
N SER A 293 18.16 -16.70 -4.25
CA SER A 293 17.40 -17.91 -3.91
C SER A 293 16.73 -17.82 -2.53
N ARG A 294 17.43 -17.24 -1.54
CA ARG A 294 16.84 -16.92 -0.24
C ARG A 294 15.69 -15.93 -0.37
N ALA A 295 15.87 -14.85 -1.13
CA ALA A 295 14.81 -13.88 -1.39
C ALA A 295 13.59 -14.54 -2.05
N ALA A 296 13.79 -15.41 -3.04
CA ALA A 296 12.72 -16.16 -3.69
C ALA A 296 11.96 -17.08 -2.70
N SER A 297 12.65 -17.67 -1.73
CA SER A 297 11.99 -18.50 -0.70
C SER A 297 11.15 -17.69 0.30
N LEU A 298 11.53 -16.43 0.53
CA LEU A 298 10.84 -15.51 1.44
C LEU A 298 9.69 -14.77 0.76
N ASN A 299 9.83 -14.46 -0.53
CA ASN A 299 8.82 -13.84 -1.36
C ASN A 299 8.75 -14.52 -2.75
N PRO A 300 8.01 -15.64 -2.88
CA PRO A 300 7.94 -16.41 -4.12
C PRO A 300 7.13 -15.74 -5.24
N LEU A 301 6.43 -14.64 -4.94
CA LEU A 301 5.59 -13.92 -5.91
C LEU A 301 6.31 -12.72 -6.55
N ALA A 302 7.52 -12.40 -6.10
CA ALA A 302 8.37 -11.35 -6.63
C ALA A 302 9.14 -11.82 -7.88
N ILE A 303 9.36 -10.91 -8.84
CA ILE A 303 10.13 -11.21 -10.06
C ILE A 303 11.62 -10.91 -9.90
N GLU A 304 11.95 -10.00 -8.99
CA GLU A 304 13.29 -9.50 -8.71
C GLU A 304 14.24 -10.62 -8.29
N PRO A 305 13.83 -11.62 -7.46
CA PRO A 305 14.69 -12.77 -7.17
C PRO A 305 15.04 -13.59 -8.42
N ALA A 306 14.07 -13.84 -9.30
CA ALA A 306 14.30 -14.58 -10.54
C ALA A 306 15.17 -13.78 -11.53
N GLN A 307 14.99 -12.46 -11.61
CA GLN A 307 15.83 -11.58 -12.40
C GLN A 307 17.28 -11.56 -11.89
N LEU A 308 17.49 -11.42 -10.57
CA LEU A 308 18.82 -11.43 -9.97
C LEU A 308 19.51 -12.79 -10.12
N LYS A 309 18.79 -13.91 -9.97
CA LYS A 309 19.30 -15.25 -10.31
C LYS A 309 19.76 -15.29 -11.78
N GLY A 310 18.94 -14.77 -12.70
CA GLY A 310 19.26 -14.74 -14.13
C GLY A 310 20.53 -13.95 -14.44
N GLN A 311 20.67 -12.77 -13.83
CA GLN A 311 21.87 -11.94 -13.96
C GLN A 311 23.11 -12.60 -13.37
N ALA A 312 22.99 -13.21 -12.18
CA ALA A 312 24.09 -13.93 -11.53
C ALA A 312 24.57 -15.13 -12.36
N LEU A 313 23.64 -15.92 -12.91
CA LEU A 313 23.97 -17.05 -13.78
C LEU A 313 24.61 -16.59 -15.09
N ALA A 314 24.12 -15.49 -15.68
CA ALA A 314 24.72 -14.91 -16.88
C ALA A 314 26.16 -14.43 -16.62
N ALA A 315 26.40 -13.77 -15.48
CA ALA A 315 27.74 -13.34 -15.07
C ALA A 315 28.68 -14.53 -14.80
N ALA A 316 28.14 -15.65 -14.32
CA ALA A 316 28.88 -16.91 -14.17
C ALA A 316 29.07 -17.68 -15.50
N GLY A 317 28.55 -17.18 -16.63
CA GLY A 317 28.63 -17.82 -17.94
C GLY A 317 27.58 -18.91 -18.20
N ASP A 318 26.70 -19.23 -17.24
CA ASP A 318 25.60 -20.16 -17.42
C ASP A 318 24.41 -19.50 -18.13
N ARG A 319 24.52 -19.41 -19.46
CA ARG A 319 23.47 -18.85 -20.32
C ARG A 319 22.14 -19.62 -20.24
N ARG A 320 22.19 -20.95 -20.06
CA ARG A 320 20.98 -21.78 -20.00
C ARG A 320 20.25 -21.58 -18.68
N GLY A 321 20.98 -21.58 -17.57
CA GLY A 321 20.45 -21.26 -16.25
C GLY A 321 19.86 -19.86 -16.21
N ALA A 322 20.58 -18.87 -16.75
CA ALA A 322 20.10 -17.49 -16.82
C ALA A 322 18.75 -17.39 -17.55
N LEU A 323 18.64 -18.01 -18.72
CA LEU A 323 17.40 -18.03 -19.50
C LEU A 323 16.24 -18.70 -18.75
N ASN A 324 16.52 -19.79 -18.04
CA ASN A 324 15.51 -20.48 -17.24
C ASN A 324 14.99 -19.62 -16.08
N ALA A 325 15.88 -18.85 -15.43
CA ALA A 325 15.51 -17.91 -14.38
C ALA A 325 14.67 -16.74 -14.93
N PHE A 326 15.00 -16.18 -16.10
CA PHE A 326 14.15 -15.15 -16.71
C PHE A 326 12.79 -15.69 -17.18
N ARG A 327 12.72 -16.94 -17.64
CA ARG A 327 11.44 -17.62 -17.90
C ARG A 327 10.64 -17.85 -16.61
N GLU A 328 11.31 -18.11 -15.48
CA GLU A 328 10.64 -18.19 -14.18
C GLU A 328 9.96 -16.85 -13.83
N ALA A 329 10.64 -15.71 -14.03
CA ALA A 329 10.03 -14.40 -13.83
C ALA A 329 8.74 -14.20 -14.66
N THR A 330 8.73 -14.65 -15.92
CA THR A 330 7.53 -14.60 -16.78
C THR A 330 6.41 -15.56 -16.35
N ARG A 331 6.73 -16.64 -15.63
CA ARG A 331 5.72 -17.55 -15.07
C ARG A 331 5.15 -17.02 -13.76
N VAL A 332 5.99 -16.38 -12.93
CA VAL A 332 5.58 -15.79 -11.65
C VAL A 332 4.67 -14.59 -11.88
N GLN A 333 5.02 -13.69 -12.80
CA GLN A 333 4.17 -12.56 -13.19
C GLN A 333 4.06 -12.44 -14.72
N PRO A 334 3.11 -13.15 -15.35
CA PRO A 334 2.94 -13.14 -16.81
C PRO A 334 2.42 -11.81 -17.37
N ASP A 335 1.87 -10.95 -16.52
CA ASP A 335 1.36 -9.62 -16.89
C ASP A 335 2.34 -8.50 -16.53
N ASN A 336 3.50 -8.81 -15.97
CA ASN A 336 4.53 -7.81 -15.69
C ASN A 336 5.46 -7.62 -16.91
N PRO A 337 5.47 -6.45 -17.56
CA PRO A 337 6.32 -6.20 -18.73
C PRO A 337 7.81 -6.33 -18.42
N ALA A 338 8.25 -6.04 -17.18
CA ALA A 338 9.66 -6.13 -16.80
C ALA A 338 10.19 -7.58 -16.88
N SER A 339 9.36 -8.58 -16.54
CA SER A 339 9.72 -9.99 -16.68
C SER A 339 9.99 -10.37 -18.14
N TRP A 340 9.11 -9.93 -19.05
CA TRP A 340 9.25 -10.18 -20.48
C TRP A 340 10.43 -9.42 -21.09
N GLN A 341 10.68 -8.19 -20.63
CA GLN A 341 11.83 -7.42 -21.04
C GLN A 341 13.14 -8.12 -20.68
N SER A 342 13.28 -8.61 -19.43
CA SER A 342 14.47 -9.36 -19.01
C SER A 342 14.67 -10.62 -19.85
N LEU A 343 13.60 -11.35 -20.14
CA LEU A 343 13.65 -12.52 -21.03
C LEU A 343 14.08 -12.15 -22.45
N ALA A 344 13.51 -11.08 -23.02
CA ALA A 344 13.81 -10.64 -24.38
C ALA A 344 15.28 -10.23 -24.56
N GLN A 345 15.86 -9.57 -23.54
CA GLN A 345 17.26 -9.16 -23.50
C GLN A 345 18.22 -10.35 -23.36
N ALA A 346 17.78 -11.43 -22.70
CA ALA A 346 18.56 -12.66 -22.55
C ALA A 346 18.52 -13.60 -23.78
N LEU A 347 17.79 -13.23 -24.84
CA LEU A 347 17.58 -14.03 -26.06
C LEU A 347 18.24 -13.45 -27.34
N PRO A 348 19.49 -12.94 -27.33
CA PRO A 348 20.07 -12.31 -28.52
C PRO A 348 20.28 -13.29 -29.70
N GLY A 349 20.46 -14.60 -29.42
CA GLY A 349 20.68 -15.63 -30.43
C GLY A 349 19.40 -16.29 -30.98
N ASP A 350 18.24 -16.04 -30.36
CA ASP A 350 16.94 -16.56 -30.82
C ASP A 350 16.04 -15.38 -31.17
N ALA A 351 16.20 -14.89 -32.40
CA ALA A 351 15.48 -13.73 -32.89
C ALA A 351 13.95 -13.93 -32.87
N SER A 352 13.48 -15.17 -32.99
CA SER A 352 12.04 -15.46 -32.95
C SER A 352 11.49 -15.33 -31.52
N ALA A 353 12.14 -16.00 -30.57
CA ALA A 353 11.73 -15.95 -29.17
C ALA A 353 11.90 -14.54 -28.57
N SER A 354 12.97 -13.82 -28.92
CA SER A 354 13.18 -12.43 -28.50
C SER A 354 12.08 -11.51 -29.05
N ARG A 355 11.70 -11.66 -30.33
CA ARG A 355 10.56 -10.91 -30.92
C ARG A 355 9.26 -11.19 -30.19
N ALA A 356 8.97 -12.45 -29.86
CA ALA A 356 7.76 -12.81 -29.11
C ALA A 356 7.74 -12.18 -27.71
N ALA A 357 8.87 -12.18 -27.00
CA ALA A 357 8.99 -11.55 -25.69
C ALA A 357 8.82 -10.02 -25.77
N TRP A 358 9.43 -9.36 -26.77
CA TRP A 358 9.23 -7.92 -27.01
C TRP A 358 7.78 -7.58 -27.41
N ALA A 359 7.10 -8.47 -28.13
CA ALA A 359 5.68 -8.28 -28.44
C ALA A 359 4.83 -8.29 -27.17
N ARG A 360 5.14 -9.14 -26.19
CA ARG A 360 4.49 -9.12 -24.86
C ARG A 360 4.78 -7.84 -24.10
N VAL A 361 6.01 -7.30 -24.15
CA VAL A 361 6.31 -5.98 -23.57
C VAL A 361 5.44 -4.89 -24.20
N ALA A 362 5.28 -4.89 -25.53
CA ALA A 362 4.44 -3.91 -26.24
C ALA A 362 2.95 -4.01 -25.93
N GLU A 363 2.47 -5.22 -25.63
CA GLU A 363 1.08 -5.43 -25.21
C GLU A 363 0.84 -4.96 -23.76
N LEU A 364 1.79 -5.20 -22.87
CA LEU A 364 1.68 -4.93 -21.44
C LEU A 364 2.11 -3.50 -21.05
N ASP A 365 2.99 -2.88 -21.84
CA ASP A 365 3.40 -1.49 -21.71
C ASP A 365 3.59 -0.86 -23.10
N PRO A 366 2.50 -0.38 -23.73
CA PRO A 366 2.55 0.27 -25.05
C PRO A 366 3.45 1.51 -25.10
N HIS A 367 3.71 2.12 -23.94
CA HIS A 367 4.50 3.34 -23.79
C HIS A 367 5.89 3.09 -23.20
N SER A 368 6.37 1.83 -23.23
CA SER A 368 7.64 1.46 -22.63
C SER A 368 8.83 2.23 -23.24
N PRO A 369 9.69 2.87 -22.42
CA PRO A 369 10.94 3.46 -22.90
C PRO A 369 11.86 2.44 -23.57
N ALA A 370 11.81 1.18 -23.15
CA ALA A 370 12.61 0.10 -23.73
C ALA A 370 12.21 -0.18 -25.19
N LEU A 371 10.92 -0.08 -25.51
CA LEU A 371 10.42 -0.22 -26.89
C LEU A 371 10.81 0.98 -27.74
N ALA A 372 10.79 2.19 -27.18
CA ALA A 372 11.23 3.40 -27.87
C ALA A 372 12.73 3.32 -28.23
N ALA A 373 13.58 2.94 -27.27
CA ALA A 373 15.01 2.76 -27.49
C ALA A 373 15.32 1.73 -28.58
N ARG A 374 14.55 0.63 -28.64
CA ARG A 374 14.72 -0.42 -29.65
C ARG A 374 14.24 -0.03 -31.06
N ARG A 375 13.37 0.97 -31.18
CA ARG A 375 12.92 1.51 -32.49
C ARG A 375 13.85 2.58 -33.03
N GLY A 376 14.60 3.26 -32.15
CA GLY A 376 15.48 4.38 -32.48
C GLY A 376 16.95 4.01 -32.70
N GLY A 377 17.36 2.77 -32.41
CA GLY A 377 18.67 2.20 -32.75
C GLY A 377 18.52 1.05 -33.72
#